data_AF-A0A239QXL4-F1
#
_entry.id   AF-A0A239QXL4-F1
#
_cell.length_a   1.000
_cell.length_b   1.000
_cell.length_c   1.000
_cell.angle_alpha   90.00
_cell.angle_beta   90.00
_cell.angle_gamma   90.00
#
_symmetry.space_group_name_H-M   'P 1'
#
loop_
_entity.id
_entity.type
_entity.pdbx_description
1 polymer ?
#
loop_
_entity_poly.entity_id
_entity_poly.type
_entity_poly.pdbx_seq_one_letter_code
_entity_poly.pdbx_strand_id
1 'polypeptide(L)'
;MDYNTKGTVLKKAVVWKELYFYRKSDAIYQLTVEFCHRFLPPYGDRTVDQMVQAARSGKQNIVEGSEDGQTSSEMEIKLLNVARGSLQELRSDYQDYLDTHHLPI
;
A
#
# COMPACT_ATOMS: atom_id res chain seq x y z
N MET A 1 -9.29 -42.95 8.73
CA MET A 1 -9.96 -41.67 8.42
C MET A 1 -9.15 -41.02 7.32
N ASP A 2 -9.59 -41.21 6.08
CA ASP A 2 -8.92 -40.72 4.87
C ASP A 2 -8.95 -39.19 4.81
N TYR A 3 -7.77 -38.56 4.85
CA TYR A 3 -7.64 -37.17 4.41
C TYR A 3 -7.57 -37.14 2.88
N ASN A 4 -8.74 -37.18 2.26
CA ASN A 4 -8.92 -36.95 0.84
C ASN A 4 -8.78 -35.45 0.55
N THR A 5 -7.54 -34.97 0.47
CA THR A 5 -7.23 -33.64 -0.08
C THR A 5 -7.38 -33.71 -1.59
N LYS A 6 -8.63 -33.64 -2.10
CA LYS A 6 -8.87 -33.45 -3.53
C LYS A 6 -8.15 -32.19 -3.99
N GLY A 7 -7.07 -32.41 -4.73
CA GLY A 7 -6.13 -31.39 -5.18
C GLY A 7 -6.82 -30.31 -5.98
N THR A 8 -6.79 -29.10 -5.46
CA THR A 8 -6.95 -27.91 -6.30
C THR A 8 -5.56 -27.60 -6.85
N VAL A 9 -5.32 -27.89 -8.12
CA VAL A 9 -4.04 -27.60 -8.80
C VAL A 9 -3.87 -26.09 -9.01
N LEU A 10 -4.98 -25.34 -9.00
CA LEU A 10 -5.02 -23.90 -9.19
C LEU A 10 -5.05 -23.17 -7.84
N LYS A 11 -4.25 -22.10 -7.74
CA LYS A 11 -4.30 -21.17 -6.61
C LYS A 11 -5.71 -20.57 -6.54
N LYS A 12 -6.38 -20.64 -5.38
CA LYS A 12 -7.68 -19.98 -5.21
C LYS A 12 -7.52 -18.49 -5.43
N ALA A 13 -8.43 -17.90 -6.22
CA ALA A 13 -8.51 -16.46 -6.40
C ALA A 13 -8.69 -15.80 -5.03
N VAL A 14 -7.75 -14.92 -4.68
CA VAL A 14 -7.80 -14.15 -3.44
C VAL A 14 -8.61 -12.89 -3.69
N VAL A 15 -9.66 -12.68 -2.90
CA VAL A 15 -10.42 -11.43 -2.93
C VAL A 15 -9.58 -10.36 -2.24
N TRP A 16 -8.90 -9.50 -3.00
CA TRP A 16 -7.98 -8.50 -2.45
C TRP A 16 -8.64 -7.57 -1.43
N LYS A 17 -9.94 -7.31 -1.55
CA LYS A 17 -10.73 -6.49 -0.60
C LYS A 17 -10.73 -7.07 0.83
N GLU A 18 -10.58 -8.38 0.96
CA GLU A 18 -10.57 -9.09 2.25
C GLU A 18 -9.18 -9.14 2.88
N LEU A 19 -8.13 -8.80 2.12
CA LEU A 19 -6.76 -8.78 2.61
C LEU A 19 -6.59 -7.68 3.65
N TYR A 20 -6.21 -8.07 4.88
CA TYR A 20 -5.96 -7.11 5.96
C TYR A 20 -4.95 -6.04 5.58
N PHE A 21 -3.91 -6.39 4.82
CA PHE A 21 -2.89 -5.41 4.40
C PHE A 21 -3.43 -4.44 3.36
N TYR A 22 -4.31 -4.86 2.44
CA TYR A 22 -5.01 -3.93 1.54
C TYR A 22 -5.88 -2.95 2.34
N ARG A 23 -6.73 -3.46 3.24
CA ARG A 23 -7.62 -2.62 4.06
C ARG A 23 -6.84 -1.58 4.88
N LYS A 24 -5.70 -1.98 5.44
CA LYS A 24 -4.79 -1.05 6.13
C LYS A 24 -4.19 -0.02 5.17
N SER A 25 -3.73 -0.44 3.99
CA SER A 25 -3.16 0.47 2.99
C SER A 25 -4.19 1.48 2.45
N ASP A 26 -5.46 1.07 2.31
CA ASP A 26 -6.53 2.00 1.90
C ASP A 26 -6.85 3.00 3.02
N ALA A 27 -6.89 2.56 4.28
CA ALA A 27 -7.02 3.47 5.42
C ALA A 27 -5.85 4.46 5.50
N ILE A 28 -4.61 4.00 5.28
CA ILE A 28 -3.42 4.86 5.21
C ILE A 28 -3.61 5.91 4.11
N TYR A 29 -4.02 5.52 2.90
CA TYR A 29 -4.29 6.48 1.82
C TYR A 29 -5.30 7.56 2.19
N GLN A 30 -6.45 7.18 2.77
CA GLN A 30 -7.47 8.15 3.17
C GLN A 30 -6.93 9.11 4.26
N LEU A 31 -6.21 8.58 5.24
CA LEU A 31 -5.57 9.38 6.29
C LEU A 31 -4.49 10.29 5.75
N THR A 32 -3.72 9.87 4.74
CA THR A 32 -2.72 10.70 4.07
C THR A 32 -3.35 11.87 3.34
N VAL A 33 -4.45 11.64 2.61
CA VAL A 33 -5.19 12.74 1.97
C VAL A 33 -5.66 13.77 2.99
N GLU A 34 -6.28 13.33 4.08
CA GLU A 34 -6.73 14.23 5.15
C GLU A 34 -5.57 14.93 5.87
N PHE A 35 -4.46 14.22 6.08
CA PHE A 35 -3.25 14.80 6.66
C PHE A 35 -2.70 15.93 5.77
N CYS A 36 -2.50 15.66 4.47
CA CYS A 36 -1.97 16.65 3.54
C CYS A 36 -2.89 17.88 3.47
N HIS A 37 -4.21 17.70 3.42
CA HIS A 37 -5.17 18.81 3.42
C HIS A 37 -5.10 19.67 4.70
N ARG A 38 -4.79 19.07 5.85
CA ARG A 38 -4.81 19.76 7.15
C ARG A 38 -3.49 20.40 7.51
N PHE A 39 -2.39 19.77 7.16
CA PHE A 39 -1.07 20.05 7.74
C PHE A 39 -0.04 20.53 6.73
N LEU A 40 -0.31 20.40 5.42
CA LEU A 40 0.58 20.87 4.37
C LEU A 40 -0.03 22.06 3.60
N PRO A 41 0.81 22.98 3.10
CA PRO A 41 0.35 24.06 2.24
C PRO A 41 -0.33 23.50 0.98
N PRO A 42 -1.49 24.06 0.56
CA PRO A 42 -2.22 23.57 -0.61
C PRO A 42 -1.52 23.90 -1.94
N TYR A 43 -0.56 24.82 -1.95
CA TYR A 43 0.15 25.25 -3.14
C TYR A 43 1.64 25.48 -2.85
N GLY A 44 2.47 25.25 -3.87
CA GLY A 44 3.89 25.57 -3.84
C GLY A 44 4.79 24.45 -3.32
N ASP A 45 4.23 23.37 -2.78
CA ASP A 45 4.98 22.24 -2.26
C ASP A 45 4.62 20.94 -3.00
N ARG A 46 5.64 20.23 -3.51
CA ARG A 46 5.49 18.93 -4.16
C ARG A 46 5.27 17.80 -3.15
N THR A 47 5.47 18.04 -1.86
CA THR A 47 5.31 17.04 -0.80
C THR A 47 3.89 16.48 -0.74
N VAL A 48 2.86 17.30 -0.96
CA VAL A 48 1.46 16.80 -1.02
C VAL A 48 1.30 15.75 -2.12
N ASP A 49 1.76 16.05 -3.32
CA ASP A 49 1.67 15.12 -4.46
C ASP A 49 2.49 13.85 -4.18
N GLN A 50 3.69 13.98 -3.63
CA GLN A 50 4.56 12.85 -3.30
C GLN A 50 3.91 11.91 -2.29
N MET A 51 3.44 12.43 -1.16
CA MET A 51 2.79 11.62 -0.12
C MET A 51 1.52 10.93 -0.63
N VAL A 52 0.64 11.68 -1.32
CA VAL A 52 -0.61 11.12 -1.84
C VAL A 52 -0.35 10.07 -2.92
N GLN A 53 0.63 10.28 -3.79
CA GLN A 53 1.01 9.28 -4.81
C GLN A 53 1.69 8.06 -4.20
N ALA A 54 2.55 8.20 -3.20
CA ALA A 54 3.16 7.08 -2.49
C ALA A 54 2.09 6.21 -1.82
N ALA A 55 1.15 6.82 -1.11
CA ALA A 55 0.02 6.10 -0.49
C ALA A 55 -0.88 5.42 -1.52
N ARG A 56 -1.18 6.09 -2.64
CA ARG A 56 -1.98 5.54 -3.74
C ARG A 56 -1.27 4.38 -4.44
N SER A 57 0.01 4.55 -4.77
CA SER A 57 0.85 3.53 -5.38
C SER A 57 0.92 2.28 -4.50
N GLY A 58 1.11 2.47 -3.19
CA GLY A 58 1.11 1.39 -2.21
C GLY A 58 -0.13 0.51 -2.33
N LYS A 59 -1.34 1.10 -2.29
CA LYS A 59 -2.58 0.33 -2.36
C LYS A 59 -2.87 -0.26 -3.75
N GLN A 60 -2.49 0.41 -4.83
CA GLN A 60 -2.74 -0.10 -6.19
C GLN A 60 -1.86 -1.31 -6.51
N ASN A 61 -0.58 -1.27 -6.17
CA ASN A 61 0.33 -2.41 -6.36
C ASN A 61 -0.10 -3.65 -5.55
N ILE A 62 -0.82 -3.48 -4.44
CA ILE A 62 -1.44 -4.58 -3.70
C ILE A 62 -2.57 -5.23 -4.51
N VAL A 63 -3.43 -4.42 -5.13
CA VAL A 63 -4.54 -4.88 -5.96
C VAL A 63 -3.99 -5.61 -7.18
N GLU A 64 -3.10 -4.95 -7.94
CA GLU A 64 -2.45 -5.51 -9.12
C GLU A 64 -1.70 -6.80 -8.78
N GLY A 65 -0.92 -6.82 -7.68
CA GLY A 65 -0.19 -8.02 -7.24
C GLY A 65 -1.10 -9.19 -6.89
N SER A 66 -2.27 -8.92 -6.31
CA SER A 66 -3.25 -9.96 -5.99
C SER A 66 -4.01 -10.46 -7.21
N GLU A 67 -4.23 -9.63 -8.21
CA GLU A 67 -4.91 -9.99 -9.47
C GLU A 67 -3.95 -10.76 -10.40
N ASP A 68 -2.77 -10.20 -10.66
CA ASP A 68 -1.74 -10.80 -11.52
C ASP A 68 -1.10 -12.04 -10.89
N GLY A 69 -1.05 -12.11 -9.55
CA GLY A 69 -0.54 -13.25 -8.79
C GLY A 69 -1.33 -14.55 -8.96
N GLN A 70 -2.52 -14.48 -9.57
CA GLN A 70 -3.25 -15.66 -10.02
C GLN A 70 -2.57 -16.33 -11.23
N THR A 71 -1.82 -15.56 -12.02
CA THR A 71 -1.14 -16.02 -13.24
C THR A 71 0.37 -16.15 -13.07
N SER A 72 0.99 -15.36 -12.20
CA SER A 72 2.44 -15.36 -12.00
C SER A 72 2.83 -14.98 -10.57
N SER A 73 3.45 -15.91 -9.85
CA SER A 73 4.05 -15.63 -8.54
C SER A 73 5.18 -14.59 -8.61
N GLU A 74 5.88 -14.51 -9.73
CA GLU A 74 6.94 -13.50 -9.93
C GLU A 74 6.36 -12.09 -9.94
N MET A 75 5.25 -11.89 -10.66
CA MET A 75 4.55 -10.61 -10.72
C MET A 75 3.96 -10.22 -9.37
N GLU A 76 3.35 -11.18 -8.67
CA GLU A 76 2.85 -10.98 -7.30
C GLU A 76 3.95 -10.46 -6.38
N ILE A 77 5.10 -11.15 -6.32
CA ILE A 77 6.22 -10.77 -5.47
C ILE A 77 6.78 -9.40 -5.87
N LYS A 78 6.88 -9.13 -7.17
CA LYS A 78 7.38 -7.85 -7.67
C LYS A 78 6.47 -6.70 -7.24
N LEU A 79 5.16 -6.80 -7.47
CA LEU A 79 4.20 -5.74 -7.16
C LEU A 79 4.05 -5.55 -5.64
N LEU A 80 4.05 -6.63 -4.85
CA LEU A 80 4.08 -6.50 -3.39
C LEU A 80 5.36 -5.82 -2.87
N ASN A 81 6.50 -6.02 -3.52
CA ASN A 81 7.73 -5.29 -3.19
C ASN A 81 7.65 -3.80 -3.57
N VAL A 82 7.01 -3.45 -4.70
CA VAL A 82 6.74 -2.05 -5.06
C VAL A 82 5.81 -1.41 -4.04
N ALA A 83 4.72 -2.09 -3.65
CA ALA A 83 3.82 -1.62 -2.61
C ALA A 83 4.54 -1.32 -1.30
N ARG A 84 5.43 -2.23 -0.87
CA ARG A 84 6.28 -2.04 0.32
C ARG A 84 7.19 -0.82 0.18
N GLY A 85 7.81 -0.64 -0.99
CA GLY A 85 8.65 0.53 -1.28
C GLY A 85 7.87 1.84 -1.16
N SER A 86 6.71 1.94 -1.79
CA SER A 86 5.88 3.15 -1.72
C SER A 86 5.39 3.47 -0.31
N LEU A 87 5.05 2.46 0.51
CA LEU A 87 4.68 2.69 1.91
C LEU A 87 5.89 3.08 2.79
N GLN A 88 7.10 2.64 2.42
CA GLN A 88 8.33 3.03 3.10
C GLN A 88 8.71 4.49 2.76
N GLU A 89 8.53 4.91 1.51
CA GLU A 89 8.67 6.31 1.09
C GLU A 89 7.70 7.20 1.86
N LEU A 90 6.41 6.84 1.88
CA LEU A 90 5.39 7.57 2.64
C LEU A 90 5.74 7.69 4.13
N ARG A 91 6.29 6.63 4.74
CA ARG A 91 6.72 6.67 6.14
C ARG A 91 7.85 7.69 6.34
N SER A 92 8.80 7.73 5.40
CA SER A 92 9.87 8.73 5.43
C SER A 92 9.32 10.14 5.26
N ASP A 93 8.34 10.37 4.38
CA ASP A 93 7.71 11.69 4.22
C ASP A 93 7.04 12.17 5.52
N TYR A 94 6.38 11.26 6.25
CA TYR A 94 5.84 11.59 7.58
C TYR A 94 6.95 11.91 8.60
N GLN A 95 8.07 11.19 8.57
CA GLN A 95 9.20 11.47 9.45
C GLN A 95 9.81 12.84 9.14
N ASP A 96 10.01 13.16 7.87
CA ASP A 96 10.53 14.45 7.42
C ASP A 96 9.60 15.59 7.84
N TYR A 97 8.27 15.38 7.78
CA TYR A 97 7.32 16.34 8.32
C TYR A 97 7.52 16.56 9.83
N LEU A 98 7.61 15.50 10.63
CA LEU A 98 7.81 15.63 12.08
C LEU A 98 9.13 16.35 12.40
N ASP A 99 10.22 15.99 11.74
CA ASP A 99 11.56 16.53 11.98
C ASP A 99 11.64 18.02 11.61
N THR A 100 11.10 18.40 10.46
CA THR A 100 11.08 19.79 9.99
C THR A 100 10.17 20.69 10.83
N HIS A 101 9.18 20.12 11.52
CA HIS A 101 8.27 20.82 12.42
C HIS A 101 8.67 20.67 13.90
N HIS A 102 9.80 20.01 14.20
CA HIS A 102 10.29 19.75 15.55
C HIS A 102 9.27 19.05 16.47
N LEU A 103 8.51 18.11 15.91
CA LEU A 103 7.53 17.32 16.62
C LEU A 103 8.16 16.01 17.15
N PRO A 104 7.70 15.49 18.31
CA PRO A 104 8.20 14.24 18.86
C PRO A 104 7.71 13.01 18.07
N ILE A 105 8.49 11.93 18.15
CA ILE A 105 8.13 10.57 17.69
C ILE A 105 7.48 9.78 18.83
#